data_AF-A0A1D3TYF4-F1
#
_entry.id   AF-A0A1D3TYF4-F1
#
_cell.length_a   1.000
_cell.length_b   1.000
_cell.length_c   1.000
_cell.angle_alpha   90.00
_cell.angle_beta   90.00
_cell.angle_gamma   90.00
#
_symmetry.space_group_name_H-M   'P 1'
#
loop_
_entity.id
_entity.type
_entity.pdbx_description
1 polymer ?
#
loop_
_entity_poly.entity_id
_entity_poly.type
_entity_poly.pdbx_seq_one_letter_code
_entity_poly.pdbx_strand_id
1 'polypeptide(L)'
;VRPASRGMQETTPFINQAALTLSSGGWFDVYIASDFENHLNNREFCEMVQEIIQYGIRRYQNMYARRYKDTNFELYQKYTYEDVCRLLNWDKNMNAQNIGGYFYDKTTRTMPVFINYVKDEGSIAYEDRFLSPSKLIALSKHPRKITSNDAVHIYNAKEEGNRIYLFVRKSKDDKESKEFYFLGEIHAVGEPNPITMEATKDDAFEIMYHLDTVVREDVYEYLTT
;
A
#
# COMPACT_ATOMS: atom_id res chain seq x y z
N VAL A 1 -14.41 -17.62 62.64
CA VAL A 1 -14.89 -17.81 61.24
C VAL A 1 -14.23 -16.74 60.39
N ARG A 2 -13.25 -17.09 59.56
CA ARG A 2 -12.55 -16.16 58.65
C ARG A 2 -13.45 -15.91 57.42
N PRO A 3 -13.51 -14.70 56.85
CA PRO A 3 -14.22 -14.49 55.60
C PRO A 3 -13.42 -15.10 54.45
N ALA A 4 -14.13 -15.76 53.54
CA ALA A 4 -13.58 -16.37 52.34
C ALA A 4 -12.97 -15.29 51.42
N SER A 5 -11.71 -15.50 51.03
CA SER A 5 -11.06 -14.76 49.94
C SER A 5 -11.83 -15.00 48.64
N ARG A 6 -12.44 -13.94 48.09
CA ARG A 6 -12.88 -13.93 46.69
C ARG A 6 -11.63 -14.11 45.82
N GLY A 7 -11.53 -15.24 45.14
CA GLY A 7 -10.54 -15.42 44.09
C GLY A 7 -10.77 -14.36 43.02
N MET A 8 -9.75 -13.53 42.79
CA MET A 8 -9.66 -12.74 41.57
C MET A 8 -9.55 -13.76 40.43
N GLN A 9 -10.57 -13.87 39.59
CA GLN A 9 -10.42 -14.56 38.32
C GLN A 9 -9.36 -13.77 37.53
N GLU A 10 -8.22 -14.40 37.27
CA GLU A 10 -7.26 -13.89 36.31
C GLU A 10 -7.96 -13.82 34.95
N THR A 11 -8.37 -12.62 34.54
CA THR A 11 -8.83 -12.37 33.18
C THR A 11 -7.63 -12.54 32.27
N THR A 12 -7.57 -13.65 31.55
CA THR A 12 -6.57 -13.85 30.50
C THR A 12 -6.72 -12.69 29.52
N PRO A 13 -5.67 -11.90 29.25
CA PRO A 13 -5.81 -10.73 28.40
C PRO A 13 -6.21 -11.15 26.98
N PHE A 14 -7.10 -10.38 26.35
CA PHE A 14 -7.56 -10.56 24.97
C PHE A 14 -6.45 -10.21 23.97
N ILE A 15 -5.32 -10.91 24.05
CA ILE A 15 -4.16 -10.73 23.20
C ILE A 15 -4.14 -11.92 22.23
N ASN A 16 -4.19 -11.63 20.93
CA ASN A 16 -4.12 -12.59 19.83
C ASN A 16 -5.32 -13.55 19.66
N GLN A 17 -6.50 -13.23 20.20
CA GLN A 17 -7.74 -13.94 19.86
C GLN A 17 -8.46 -13.26 18.70
N ALA A 18 -8.95 -14.06 17.74
CA ALA A 18 -9.70 -13.53 16.60
C ALA A 18 -11.10 -13.08 17.03
N ALA A 19 -11.55 -11.91 16.56
CA ALA A 19 -12.92 -11.44 16.77
C ALA A 19 -13.92 -12.13 15.81
N LEU A 20 -13.44 -12.56 14.65
CA LEU A 20 -14.22 -13.20 13.60
C LEU A 20 -13.56 -14.52 13.18
N THR A 21 -14.36 -15.51 12.80
CA THR A 21 -13.92 -16.82 12.28
C THR A 21 -14.54 -17.09 10.91
N LEU A 22 -13.93 -18.00 10.15
CA LEU A 22 -14.40 -18.41 8.83
C LEU A 22 -14.96 -19.83 8.89
N SER A 23 -16.03 -20.12 8.15
CA SER A 23 -16.52 -21.50 7.98
C SER A 23 -15.46 -22.37 7.27
N SER A 24 -15.29 -23.59 7.75
CA SER A 24 -14.51 -24.61 7.04
C SER A 24 -15.37 -25.22 5.93
N GLY A 25 -15.37 -24.63 4.74
CA GLY A 25 -15.99 -25.27 3.57
C GLY A 25 -16.35 -24.35 2.41
N GLY A 26 -15.37 -23.99 1.57
CA GLY A 26 -15.54 -23.54 0.18
C GLY A 26 -16.22 -22.18 -0.08
N TRP A 27 -17.04 -21.69 0.84
CA TRP A 27 -17.67 -20.37 0.83
C TRP A 27 -17.36 -19.71 2.18
N PHE A 28 -16.69 -18.56 2.16
CA PHE A 28 -16.22 -17.87 3.36
C PHE A 28 -17.39 -17.16 4.06
N ASP A 29 -18.16 -17.89 4.86
CA ASP A 29 -19.07 -17.26 5.81
C ASP A 29 -18.26 -16.76 7.00
N VAL A 30 -18.49 -15.51 7.39
CA VAL A 30 -17.82 -14.86 8.51
C VAL A 30 -18.72 -14.92 9.73
N TYR A 31 -18.23 -15.51 10.82
CA TYR A 31 -18.94 -15.63 12.09
C TYR A 31 -18.24 -14.84 13.19
N ILE A 32 -18.99 -14.45 14.22
CA ILE A 32 -18.40 -13.90 15.44
C ILE A 32 -17.76 -15.06 16.21
N ALA A 33 -16.51 -14.87 16.65
CA ALA A 33 -15.85 -15.85 17.50
C ALA A 33 -16.56 -15.96 18.85
N SER A 34 -16.80 -17.18 19.35
CA SER A 34 -17.58 -17.39 20.59
C SER A 34 -16.99 -16.65 21.79
N ASP A 35 -15.66 -16.55 21.89
CA ASP A 35 -15.02 -15.77 22.94
C ASP A 35 -15.34 -14.28 22.80
N PHE A 36 -15.26 -13.72 21.59
CA PHE A 36 -15.62 -12.32 21.36
C PHE A 36 -17.10 -12.06 21.64
N GLU A 37 -17.99 -12.96 21.21
CA GLU A 37 -19.43 -12.91 21.51
C GLU A 37 -19.69 -12.88 23.03
N ASN A 38 -19.00 -13.72 23.79
CA ASN A 38 -19.10 -13.71 25.25
C ASN A 38 -18.67 -12.38 25.85
N HIS A 39 -17.58 -11.77 25.35
CA HIS A 39 -17.12 -10.46 25.80
C HIS A 39 -18.10 -9.34 25.45
N LEU A 40 -18.83 -9.43 24.34
CA LEU A 40 -19.86 -8.45 23.96
C LEU A 40 -21.05 -8.39 24.95
N ASN A 41 -21.22 -9.39 25.82
CA ASN A 41 -22.19 -9.31 26.92
C ASN A 41 -21.78 -8.33 28.03
N ASN A 42 -20.50 -7.95 28.09
CA ASN A 42 -20.05 -6.85 28.94
C ASN A 42 -20.39 -5.53 28.25
N ARG A 43 -21.23 -4.73 28.91
CA ARG A 43 -21.71 -3.45 28.39
C ARG A 43 -20.58 -2.46 28.08
N GLU A 44 -19.60 -2.31 28.96
CA GLU A 44 -18.47 -1.40 28.75
C GLU A 44 -17.62 -1.83 27.56
N PHE A 45 -17.38 -3.14 27.41
CA PHE A 45 -16.67 -3.68 26.24
C PHE A 45 -17.43 -3.44 24.93
N CYS A 46 -18.74 -3.68 24.93
CA CYS A 46 -19.58 -3.44 23.77
C CYS A 46 -19.60 -1.94 23.38
N GLU A 47 -19.70 -1.04 24.35
CA GLU A 47 -19.61 0.41 24.14
C GLU A 47 -18.26 0.80 23.51
N MET A 48 -17.13 0.25 24.01
CA MET A 48 -15.81 0.48 23.42
C MET A 48 -15.70 -0.03 21.97
N VAL A 49 -16.22 -1.23 21.68
CA VAL A 49 -16.22 -1.80 20.31
C VAL A 49 -17.05 -0.92 19.37
N GLN A 50 -18.23 -0.47 19.81
CA GLN A 50 -19.07 0.42 19.03
C GLN A 50 -18.38 1.77 18.76
N GLU A 51 -17.71 2.34 19.75
CA GLU A 51 -16.96 3.59 19.59
C GLU A 51 -15.84 3.45 18.55
N ILE A 52 -15.06 2.36 18.61
CA ILE A 52 -13.99 2.08 17.64
C ILE A 52 -14.55 1.91 16.23
N ILE A 53 -15.65 1.17 16.06
CA ILE A 53 -16.30 0.99 14.74
C ILE A 53 -16.78 2.34 14.20
N GLN A 54 -17.48 3.13 15.01
CA GLN A 54 -17.96 4.43 14.60
C GLN A 54 -16.81 5.39 14.26
N TYR A 55 -15.72 5.36 15.03
CA TYR A 55 -14.52 6.13 14.73
C TYR A 55 -13.92 5.73 13.38
N GLY A 56 -13.80 4.42 13.12
CA GLY A 56 -13.32 3.89 11.85
C GLY A 56 -14.18 4.34 10.67
N ILE A 57 -15.51 4.24 10.80
CA ILE A 57 -16.46 4.71 9.77
C ILE A 57 -16.31 6.21 9.53
N ARG A 58 -16.27 7.03 10.59
CA ARG A 58 -16.10 8.49 10.47
C ARG A 58 -14.78 8.85 9.81
N ARG A 59 -13.68 8.19 10.19
CA ARG A 59 -12.36 8.38 9.58
C ARG A 59 -12.41 8.04 8.08
N TYR A 60 -13.01 6.90 7.73
CA TYR A 60 -13.21 6.51 6.33
C TYR A 60 -14.02 7.56 5.56
N GLN A 61 -15.16 7.97 6.10
CA GLN A 61 -16.03 8.99 5.47
C GLN A 61 -15.31 10.32 5.23
N ASN A 62 -14.46 10.73 6.17
CA ASN A 62 -13.76 12.01 6.11
C ASN A 62 -12.53 11.99 5.20
N MET A 63 -11.85 10.84 5.07
CA MET A 63 -10.53 10.78 4.44
C MET A 63 -10.45 9.88 3.20
N TYR A 64 -11.32 8.88 3.05
CA TYR A 64 -11.15 7.79 2.07
C TYR A 64 -12.44 7.46 1.27
N ALA A 65 -13.51 8.23 1.45
CA ALA A 65 -14.79 7.98 0.79
C ALA A 65 -14.85 8.46 -0.66
N ARG A 66 -13.92 9.33 -1.11
CA ARG A 66 -13.88 9.86 -2.47
C ARG A 66 -12.95 8.99 -3.32
N ARG A 67 -13.48 7.85 -3.73
CA ARG A 67 -12.77 6.89 -4.57
C ARG A 67 -12.23 7.52 -5.85
N TYR A 68 -10.98 7.20 -6.16
CA TYR A 68 -10.34 7.47 -7.44
C TYR A 68 -10.82 6.45 -8.47
N LYS A 69 -11.64 6.93 -9.41
CA LYS A 69 -12.25 6.12 -10.47
C LYS A 69 -12.96 4.87 -9.88
N ASP A 70 -12.67 3.71 -10.44
CA ASP A 70 -13.18 2.40 -10.06
C ASP A 70 -12.34 1.71 -8.96
N THR A 71 -11.31 2.36 -8.41
CA THR A 71 -10.46 1.82 -7.34
C THR A 71 -11.04 2.03 -5.94
N ASN A 72 -10.39 1.46 -4.93
CA ASN A 72 -10.67 1.71 -3.51
C ASN A 72 -9.73 2.75 -2.86
N PHE A 73 -8.92 3.45 -3.66
CA PHE A 73 -8.02 4.49 -3.19
C PHE A 73 -8.64 5.87 -3.31
N GLU A 74 -8.18 6.83 -2.52
CA GLU A 74 -8.48 8.27 -2.63
C GLU A 74 -7.15 9.00 -2.88
N LEU A 75 -7.15 9.93 -3.84
CA LEU A 75 -5.95 10.69 -4.21
C LEU A 75 -5.38 11.44 -3.01
N TYR A 76 -4.05 11.45 -2.92
CA TYR A 76 -3.26 12.17 -1.91
C TYR A 76 -3.47 11.67 -0.48
N GLN A 77 -4.10 10.51 -0.30
CA GLN A 77 -4.11 9.83 0.99
C GLN A 77 -2.94 8.87 1.12
N LYS A 78 -2.61 8.56 2.37
CA LYS A 78 -1.50 7.69 2.76
C LYS A 78 -1.95 6.25 2.90
N TYR A 79 -1.14 5.33 2.39
CA TYR A 79 -1.36 3.88 2.43
C TYR A 79 -0.07 3.13 2.74
N THR A 80 -0.17 2.06 3.54
CA THR A 80 0.93 1.11 3.73
C THR A 80 0.96 0.07 2.61
N TYR A 81 2.05 -0.72 2.51
CA TYR A 81 2.10 -1.87 1.61
C TYR A 81 0.95 -2.87 1.84
N GLU A 82 0.56 -3.06 3.10
CA GLU A 82 -0.53 -3.97 3.48
C GLU A 82 -1.89 -3.43 3.03
N ASP A 83 -2.13 -2.14 3.20
CA ASP A 83 -3.35 -1.49 2.71
C ASP A 83 -3.45 -1.62 1.18
N VAL A 84 -2.34 -1.39 0.47
CA VAL A 84 -2.32 -1.48 -1.00
C VAL A 84 -2.63 -2.90 -1.47
N CYS A 85 -2.03 -3.93 -0.88
CA CYS A 85 -2.34 -5.32 -1.23
C CYS A 85 -3.83 -5.64 -1.00
N ARG A 86 -4.37 -5.25 0.16
CA ARG A 86 -5.79 -5.45 0.49
C ARG A 86 -6.73 -4.72 -0.47
N LEU A 87 -6.47 -3.44 -0.73
CA LEU A 87 -7.34 -2.59 -1.53
C LEU A 87 -7.31 -2.92 -3.03
N LEU A 88 -6.22 -3.54 -3.50
CA LEU A 88 -6.10 -4.14 -4.82
C LEU A 88 -6.71 -5.56 -4.91
N ASN A 89 -7.18 -6.14 -3.80
CA ASN A 89 -7.67 -7.50 -3.71
C ASN A 89 -6.62 -8.57 -4.09
N TRP A 90 -5.38 -8.39 -3.67
CA TRP A 90 -4.34 -9.41 -3.86
C TRP A 90 -4.59 -10.59 -2.92
N ASP A 91 -4.38 -11.81 -3.43
CA ASP A 91 -4.57 -13.05 -2.66
C ASP A 91 -3.68 -13.12 -1.41
N LYS A 92 -2.52 -12.44 -1.45
CA LYS A 92 -1.55 -12.42 -0.36
C LYS A 92 -1.05 -11.01 -0.11
N ASN A 93 -1.02 -10.61 1.15
CA ASN A 93 -0.31 -9.42 1.57
C ASN A 93 1.20 -9.64 1.40
N MET A 94 1.84 -8.74 0.65
CA MET A 94 3.28 -8.74 0.43
C MET A 94 3.93 -7.60 1.22
N ASN A 95 5.06 -7.88 1.87
CA ASN A 95 5.84 -6.86 2.55
C ASN A 95 6.74 -6.09 1.58
N ALA A 96 7.38 -5.03 2.08
CA ALA A 96 8.28 -4.18 1.30
C ALA A 96 9.41 -4.95 0.59
N GLN A 97 9.96 -5.99 1.24
CA GLN A 97 11.05 -6.80 0.68
C GLN A 97 10.58 -7.64 -0.52
N ASN A 98 9.39 -8.22 -0.43
CA ASN A 98 8.82 -9.04 -1.50
C ASN A 98 8.34 -8.19 -2.68
N ILE A 99 7.82 -6.98 -2.41
CA ILE A 99 7.42 -6.04 -3.46
C ILE A 99 8.66 -5.42 -4.12
N GLY A 100 9.67 -5.00 -3.34
CA GLY A 100 10.95 -4.50 -3.86
C GLY A 100 10.84 -3.27 -4.75
N GLY A 101 9.90 -2.36 -4.47
CA GLY A 101 9.67 -1.13 -5.26
C GLY A 101 8.43 -1.21 -6.15
N TYR A 102 8.26 -2.26 -6.93
CA TYR A 102 7.03 -2.51 -7.69
C TYR A 102 6.79 -4.00 -7.88
N PHE A 103 5.56 -4.46 -8.03
CA PHE A 103 5.31 -5.87 -8.31
C PHE A 103 4.06 -6.03 -9.17
N TYR A 104 4.11 -6.89 -10.18
CA TYR A 104 2.95 -7.18 -11.02
C TYR A 104 2.19 -8.38 -10.47
N ASP A 105 0.93 -8.15 -10.06
CA ASP A 105 0.02 -9.23 -9.72
C ASP A 105 -0.81 -9.63 -10.95
N LYS A 106 -0.67 -10.90 -11.35
CA LYS A 106 -1.29 -11.44 -12.57
C LYS A 106 -2.80 -11.65 -12.42
N THR A 107 -3.28 -11.94 -11.21
CA THR A 107 -4.68 -12.23 -10.93
C THR A 107 -5.52 -10.97 -11.13
N THR A 108 -5.05 -9.85 -10.57
CA THR A 108 -5.73 -8.55 -10.62
C THR A 108 -5.27 -7.66 -11.77
N ARG A 109 -4.16 -8.01 -12.44
CA ARG A 109 -3.48 -7.21 -13.48
C ARG A 109 -3.08 -5.82 -13.00
N THR A 110 -2.63 -5.73 -11.75
CA THR A 110 -2.25 -4.46 -11.13
C THR A 110 -0.78 -4.43 -10.78
N MET A 111 -0.17 -3.24 -10.89
CA MET A 111 1.22 -2.98 -10.55
C MET A 111 1.34 -1.70 -9.71
N PRO A 112 1.33 -1.78 -8.38
CA PRO A 112 1.72 -0.64 -7.56
C PRO A 112 3.22 -0.37 -7.70
N VAL A 113 3.59 0.90 -7.85
CA VAL A 113 4.95 1.42 -7.93
C VAL A 113 5.17 2.33 -6.72
N PHE A 114 6.12 1.96 -5.87
CA PHE A 114 6.47 2.64 -4.63
C PHE A 114 7.82 3.34 -4.76
N ILE A 115 7.83 4.65 -4.54
CA ILE A 115 9.04 5.48 -4.64
C ILE A 115 9.30 6.17 -3.30
N ASN A 116 10.55 6.11 -2.87
CA ASN A 116 11.09 7.00 -1.84
C ASN A 116 11.82 8.10 -2.59
N TYR A 117 11.30 9.33 -2.50
CA TYR A 117 11.73 10.40 -3.38
C TYR A 117 13.12 10.93 -3.01
N VAL A 118 13.29 11.34 -1.75
CA VAL A 118 14.59 11.65 -1.17
C VAL A 118 15.28 10.34 -0.82
N LYS A 119 16.48 10.16 -1.40
CA LYS A 119 17.37 9.03 -1.11
C LYS A 119 18.47 9.49 -0.16
N ASP A 120 19.04 8.54 0.58
CA ASP A 120 20.11 8.78 1.54
C ASP A 120 21.37 9.35 0.82
N GLU A 121 22.17 10.17 1.51
CA GLU A 121 23.38 10.76 0.93
C GLU A 121 24.30 9.69 0.32
N GLY A 122 24.64 9.84 -0.96
CA GLY A 122 25.47 8.89 -1.72
C GLY A 122 24.71 8.00 -2.70
N SER A 123 23.42 8.25 -2.93
CA SER A 123 22.64 7.59 -3.97
C SER A 123 23.13 7.92 -5.39
N ILE A 124 23.05 6.91 -6.27
CA ILE A 124 23.71 6.82 -7.58
C ILE A 124 23.06 7.80 -8.58
N ALA A 125 23.78 8.21 -9.63
CA ALA A 125 23.20 8.76 -10.84
C ALA A 125 21.99 7.92 -11.33
N TYR A 126 21.00 8.55 -11.99
CA TYR A 126 19.73 7.94 -12.47
C TYR A 126 18.67 7.70 -11.37
N GLU A 127 18.34 8.76 -10.65
CA GLU A 127 17.28 8.73 -9.63
C GLU A 127 15.88 8.95 -10.20
N ASP A 128 14.90 8.42 -9.48
CA ASP A 128 13.49 8.69 -9.68
C ASP A 128 13.25 10.18 -9.44
N ARG A 129 12.71 10.90 -10.43
CA ARG A 129 12.64 12.36 -10.41
C ARG A 129 11.41 12.88 -11.09
N PHE A 130 10.69 13.79 -10.43
CA PHE A 130 9.63 14.53 -11.09
C PHE A 130 10.24 15.52 -12.07
N LEU A 131 9.74 15.53 -13.31
CA LEU A 131 10.03 16.57 -14.30
C LEU A 131 8.99 17.69 -14.27
N SER A 132 7.79 17.36 -13.81
CA SER A 132 6.68 18.27 -13.56
C SER A 132 5.67 17.57 -12.64
N PRO A 133 4.64 18.27 -12.14
CA PRO A 133 3.54 17.64 -11.40
C PRO A 133 2.75 16.56 -12.16
N SER A 134 3.00 16.34 -13.45
CA SER A 134 2.34 15.30 -14.25
C SER A 134 3.31 14.29 -14.88
N LYS A 135 4.62 14.45 -14.66
CA LYS A 135 5.65 13.63 -15.32
C LYS A 135 6.75 13.24 -14.36
N LEU A 136 7.09 11.96 -14.37
CA LEU A 136 8.08 11.33 -13.49
C LEU A 136 8.97 10.44 -14.33
N ILE A 137 10.29 10.54 -14.17
CA ILE A 137 11.20 9.49 -14.58
C ILE A 137 11.40 8.55 -13.40
N ALA A 138 11.25 7.25 -13.61
CA ALA A 138 11.53 6.22 -12.62
C ALA A 138 12.48 5.18 -13.20
N LEU A 139 13.18 4.45 -12.32
CA LEU A 139 14.08 3.38 -12.73
C LEU A 139 13.43 2.00 -12.53
N SER A 140 13.68 1.08 -13.46
CA SER A 140 13.35 -0.34 -13.25
C SER A 140 14.15 -0.94 -12.09
N LYS A 141 13.72 -2.10 -11.59
CA LYS A 141 14.61 -2.92 -10.75
C LYS A 141 15.84 -3.31 -11.55
N HIS A 142 16.94 -3.59 -10.87
CA HIS A 142 18.05 -4.31 -11.45
C HIS A 142 17.95 -5.81 -11.10
N PRO A 143 18.48 -6.73 -11.93
CA PRO A 143 19.13 -6.50 -13.23
C PRO A 143 18.12 -6.63 -14.40
N ARG A 144 17.19 -5.67 -14.57
CA ARG A 144 16.16 -5.76 -15.62
C ARG A 144 16.63 -5.13 -16.92
N LYS A 145 16.43 -5.87 -18.00
CA LYS A 145 16.58 -5.38 -19.38
C LYS A 145 15.25 -4.88 -19.92
N ILE A 146 15.29 -4.10 -20.99
CA ILE A 146 14.11 -3.67 -21.76
C ILE A 146 13.27 -4.84 -22.32
N THR A 147 13.85 -6.05 -22.39
CA THR A 147 13.17 -7.28 -22.80
C THR A 147 12.59 -8.08 -21.62
N SER A 148 12.71 -7.60 -20.39
CA SER A 148 12.15 -8.28 -19.22
C SER A 148 10.62 -8.19 -19.22
N ASN A 149 9.95 -9.16 -18.60
CA ASN A 149 8.49 -9.13 -18.44
C ASN A 149 8.00 -7.83 -17.76
N ASP A 150 8.79 -7.26 -16.86
CA ASP A 150 8.46 -5.97 -16.23
C ASP A 150 8.26 -4.86 -17.28
N ALA A 151 9.14 -4.78 -18.28
CA ALA A 151 9.01 -3.80 -19.37
C ALA A 151 7.77 -4.06 -20.21
N VAL A 152 7.46 -5.33 -20.50
CA VAL A 152 6.24 -5.72 -21.23
C VAL A 152 5.00 -5.27 -20.46
N HIS A 153 4.89 -5.59 -19.18
CA HIS A 153 3.73 -5.22 -18.37
C HIS A 153 3.55 -3.71 -18.23
N ILE A 154 4.65 -2.95 -18.22
CA ILE A 154 4.66 -1.48 -18.09
C ILE A 154 4.29 -0.80 -19.41
N TYR A 155 4.91 -1.18 -20.53
CA TYR A 155 4.74 -0.50 -21.81
C TYR A 155 3.54 -0.99 -22.62
N ASN A 156 3.10 -2.24 -22.43
CA ASN A 156 1.87 -2.77 -23.05
C ASN A 156 0.66 -2.70 -22.11
N ALA A 157 0.73 -1.85 -21.06
CA ALA A 157 -0.28 -1.83 -20.01
C ALA A 157 -1.69 -1.59 -20.55
N LYS A 158 -1.84 -0.70 -21.53
CA LYS A 158 -3.14 -0.40 -22.14
C LYS A 158 -3.70 -1.58 -22.92
N GLU A 159 -2.86 -2.26 -23.71
CA GLU A 159 -3.24 -3.39 -24.55
C GLU A 159 -3.57 -4.63 -23.70
N GLU A 160 -2.83 -4.86 -22.61
CA GLU A 160 -3.04 -6.00 -21.70
C GLU A 160 -4.12 -5.73 -20.63
N GLY A 161 -4.57 -4.49 -20.51
CA GLY A 161 -5.48 -4.05 -19.46
C GLY A 161 -4.82 -4.02 -18.07
N ASN A 162 -3.50 -3.84 -18.02
CA ASN A 162 -2.75 -3.68 -16.78
C ASN A 162 -2.95 -2.27 -16.24
N ARG A 163 -3.02 -2.15 -14.91
CA ARG A 163 -3.15 -0.85 -14.22
C ARG A 163 -1.96 -0.60 -13.33
N ILE A 164 -1.31 0.55 -13.51
CA ILE A 164 -0.10 0.93 -12.76
C ILE A 164 -0.44 2.09 -11.85
N TYR A 165 -0.14 1.95 -10.55
CA TYR A 165 -0.53 2.90 -9.53
C TYR A 165 0.68 3.46 -8.80
N LEU A 166 0.77 4.78 -8.68
CA LEU A 166 1.92 5.44 -8.09
C LEU A 166 1.70 5.74 -6.60
N PHE A 167 2.67 5.32 -5.79
CA PHE A 167 2.74 5.56 -4.36
C PHE A 167 4.09 6.19 -4.01
N VAL A 168 4.10 7.41 -3.45
CA VAL A 168 5.34 8.13 -3.17
C VAL A 168 5.40 8.56 -1.71
N ARG A 169 6.56 8.41 -1.09
CA ARG A 169 6.86 9.07 0.19
C ARG A 169 8.15 9.85 0.08
N LYS A 170 8.28 10.88 0.92
CA LYS A 170 9.41 11.79 0.91
C LYS A 170 10.72 11.08 1.23
N SER A 171 10.85 10.48 2.42
CA SER A 171 12.06 9.75 2.82
C SER A 171 11.71 8.44 3.54
N LYS A 172 12.67 7.51 3.59
CA LYS A 172 12.58 6.31 4.42
C LYS A 172 12.72 6.58 5.91
N ASP A 173 13.41 7.67 6.25
CA ASP A 173 13.72 8.11 7.62
C ASP A 173 12.62 8.96 8.24
N ASP A 174 11.54 9.20 7.50
CA ASP A 174 10.35 9.84 8.03
C ASP A 174 9.79 8.95 9.16
N LYS A 175 10.10 9.34 10.40
CA LYS A 175 9.71 8.62 11.63
C LYS A 175 8.20 8.59 11.81
N GLU A 176 7.43 9.34 11.01
CA GLU A 176 5.98 9.44 11.14
C GLU A 176 5.24 8.18 10.65
N SER A 177 5.67 7.49 9.59
CA SER A 177 4.95 6.28 9.11
C SER A 177 5.64 5.48 7.99
N LYS A 178 5.30 4.19 7.85
CA LYS A 178 5.62 3.34 6.68
C LYS A 178 4.62 3.53 5.53
N GLU A 179 4.06 4.72 5.39
CA GLU A 179 2.98 5.02 4.45
C GLU A 179 3.47 5.84 3.24
N PHE A 180 2.72 5.75 2.14
CA PHE A 180 2.99 6.42 0.88
C PHE A 180 1.75 7.17 0.41
N TYR A 181 1.93 8.37 -0.13
CA TYR A 181 0.86 9.08 -0.81
C TYR A 181 0.48 8.37 -2.10
N PHE A 182 -0.79 8.06 -2.27
CA PHE A 182 -1.32 7.61 -3.55
C PHE A 182 -1.46 8.80 -4.50
N LEU A 183 -0.76 8.77 -5.63
CA LEU A 183 -0.74 9.85 -6.63
C LEU A 183 -1.56 9.53 -7.88
N GLY A 184 -2.32 8.43 -7.87
CA GLY A 184 -3.17 8.03 -8.97
C GLY A 184 -2.57 6.96 -9.87
N GLU A 185 -3.18 6.84 -11.04
CA GLU A 185 -2.77 5.90 -12.09
C GLU A 185 -1.74 6.57 -13.01
N ILE A 186 -0.75 5.78 -13.43
CA ILE A 186 0.35 6.22 -14.30
C ILE A 186 0.42 5.34 -15.54
N HIS A 187 0.95 5.88 -16.62
CA HIS A 187 1.24 5.13 -17.85
C HIS A 187 2.62 5.49 -18.37
N ALA A 188 3.34 4.49 -18.87
CA ALA A 188 4.62 4.71 -19.51
C ALA A 188 4.42 5.36 -20.89
N VAL A 189 5.34 6.25 -21.27
CA VAL A 189 5.31 6.98 -22.54
C VAL A 189 6.65 6.82 -23.25
N GLY A 190 6.58 6.60 -24.57
CA GLY A 190 7.78 6.35 -25.38
C GLY A 190 8.27 4.91 -25.22
N GLU A 191 9.58 4.73 -25.30
CA GLU A 191 10.25 3.44 -25.22
C GLU A 191 11.15 3.38 -23.97
N PRO A 192 11.38 2.19 -23.38
CA PRO A 192 12.30 2.04 -22.25
C PRO A 192 13.73 2.41 -22.66
N ASN A 193 14.36 3.29 -21.88
CA ASN A 193 15.73 3.73 -22.12
C ASN A 193 16.70 2.83 -21.33
N PRO A 194 17.47 1.92 -21.97
CA PRO A 194 18.39 1.04 -21.26
C PRO A 194 19.53 1.83 -20.60
N ILE A 195 19.89 1.45 -19.38
CA ILE A 195 21.04 1.98 -18.67
C ILE A 195 21.85 0.85 -18.03
N THR A 196 23.10 1.14 -17.67
CA THR A 196 23.94 0.27 -16.85
C THR A 196 24.23 0.98 -15.54
N MET A 197 23.89 0.36 -14.42
CA MET A 197 24.12 0.94 -13.10
C MET A 197 25.62 1.03 -12.81
N GLU A 198 26.12 2.20 -12.41
CA GLU A 198 27.55 2.41 -12.24
C GLU A 198 28.16 1.53 -11.14
N ALA A 199 27.44 1.37 -10.02
CA ALA A 199 27.91 0.67 -8.83
C ALA A 199 27.89 -0.87 -8.99
N THR A 200 26.80 -1.43 -9.53
CA THR A 200 26.62 -2.89 -9.64
C THR A 200 27.01 -3.45 -11.00
N LYS A 201 27.10 -2.60 -12.03
CA LYS A 201 27.22 -2.99 -13.46
C LYS A 201 26.02 -3.79 -13.98
N ASP A 202 24.91 -3.79 -13.25
CA ASP A 202 23.67 -4.43 -13.69
C ASP A 202 22.95 -3.60 -14.75
N ASP A 203 22.16 -4.30 -15.57
CA ASP A 203 21.20 -3.66 -16.48
C ASP A 203 20.00 -3.11 -15.70
N ALA A 204 19.55 -1.93 -16.12
CA ALA A 204 18.26 -1.35 -15.74
C ALA A 204 17.71 -0.57 -16.94
N PHE A 205 16.54 0.03 -16.79
CA PHE A 205 16.03 1.00 -17.77
C PHE A 205 15.26 2.12 -17.10
N GLU A 206 15.38 3.33 -17.64
CA GLU A 206 14.54 4.46 -17.26
C GLU A 206 13.16 4.34 -17.91
N ILE A 207 12.15 4.78 -17.18
CA ILE A 207 10.76 4.79 -17.56
C ILE A 207 10.23 6.22 -17.43
N MET A 208 9.72 6.78 -18.52
CA MET A 208 8.97 8.04 -18.46
C MET A 208 7.52 7.73 -18.16
N TYR A 209 7.08 8.07 -16.95
CA TYR A 209 5.68 8.00 -16.56
C TYR A 209 4.97 9.34 -16.73
N HIS A 210 3.77 9.28 -17.29
CA HIS A 210 2.77 10.34 -17.20
C HIS A 210 1.72 9.94 -16.17
N LEU A 211 1.32 10.91 -15.34
CA LEU A 211 0.25 10.73 -14.37
C LEU A 211 -1.08 11.13 -15.01
N ASP A 212 -2.10 10.30 -14.83
CA ASP A 212 -3.46 10.58 -15.29
C ASP A 212 -4.07 11.80 -14.60
N THR A 213 -3.69 12.04 -13.34
CA THR A 213 -4.08 13.21 -12.56
C THR A 213 -2.83 13.94 -12.11
N VAL A 214 -2.77 15.24 -12.40
CA VAL A 214 -1.67 16.10 -11.96
C VAL A 214 -1.56 16.06 -10.43
N VAL A 215 -0.35 15.94 -9.90
CA VAL A 215 -0.11 16.01 -8.44
C VAL A 215 -0.54 17.38 -7.94
N ARG A 216 -1.29 17.41 -6.83
CA ARG A 216 -1.72 18.65 -6.19
C ARG A 216 -0.48 19.43 -5.72
N GLU A 217 -0.49 20.73 -5.91
CA GLU A 217 0.67 21.61 -5.73
C GLU A 217 1.34 21.46 -4.36
N ASP A 218 0.57 21.51 -3.28
CA ASP A 218 1.06 21.33 -1.90
C ASP A 218 1.74 19.97 -1.66
N VAL A 219 1.20 18.89 -2.23
CA VAL A 219 1.77 17.54 -2.14
C VAL A 219 3.05 17.45 -2.96
N TYR A 220 3.05 18.04 -4.16
CA TYR A 220 4.22 18.08 -5.03
C TYR A 220 5.38 18.85 -4.40
N GLU A 221 5.10 20.06 -3.87
CA GLU A 221 6.08 20.87 -3.15
C GLU A 221 6.62 20.13 -1.93
N TYR A 222 5.75 19.50 -1.12
CA TYR A 222 6.18 18.72 0.03
C TYR A 222 7.13 17.57 -0.35
N LEU A 223 6.81 16.83 -1.42
CA LEU A 223 7.58 15.67 -1.87
C LEU A 223 8.93 16.04 -2.49
N THR A 224 9.00 17.17 -3.19
CA THR A 224 10.17 17.57 -4.01
C THR A 224 11.13 18.55 -3.33
N THR A 225 10.80 19.03 -2.14
CA THR A 225 11.65 19.85 -1.26
C THR A 225 12.38 19.00 -0.24
#